data_AF-A0ABC9P736-F1
#
_entry.id   AF-A0ABC9P736-F1
#
_cell.length_a   1.000
_cell.length_b   1.000
_cell.length_c   1.000
_cell.angle_alpha   90.00
_cell.angle_beta   90.00
_cell.angle_gamma   90.00
#
_symmetry.space_group_name_H-M   'P 1'
#
loop_
_entity.id
_entity.type
_entity.pdbx_description
1 polymer ?
#
loop_
_entity_poly.entity_id
_entity_poly.type
_entity_poly.pdbx_seq_one_letter_code
_entity_poly.pdbx_strand_id
1 'polypeptide(L)'
;MDGFFKLKIGENMIESKKYPIVTPIMACIFIIVQHVLFSGTAIPQYDQNGTRFYLYSVALGLVAVGGNLLALYMGYHGKKAVGTKPLAKFANFYLLYVFGTLVLNLSLASFSLNIRDYWTILFPISQNIFPFAATYLLLFLLSPYLYEYLDRLKNEQIKWTMSLLTFFLIALPTFFGKDIWGMASGNSILLLIYFYLVGYTIYRFNFLPRYHLKFIQVAFGIVILASLVLLMTHISLFLNKGTSTATRFNVPWSLFSVYYSISLFIFLENVNKRFSLLRLNFNVLSTSLLVVQILVNWPIVTRLVSEKFVQTEVKSGTVWAKQIIYLTIAYLIVALLSSCVVLLLQKIPLYRKIEQNLRVENFSQLKLKLSKLWNWVCAYRRLFYSALFFYLFTIMQLLLIADYGSKDIALRSIFTIFIYRQAQVFLNVIVIMAFLMLVILLINRFWYAFAFTLVINLVLTIATVLKIKYRLEPILPADLAFLNSISEILDMLNPVILIISVIGLVLVGIYSWILQKRLERTYHLKINTPIVKLS
;
A
#
# COMPACT_ATOMS: atom_id res chain seq x y z
N MET A 1 35.32 -42.52 40.79
CA MET A 1 33.90 -42.76 40.48
C MET A 1 33.17 -41.46 40.75
N ASP A 2 33.36 -40.38 40.00
CA ASP A 2 33.25 -40.20 38.55
C ASP A 2 31.99 -40.82 37.95
N GLY A 3 31.02 -39.95 37.65
CA GLY A 3 29.82 -40.26 36.88
C GLY A 3 28.53 -39.85 37.58
N PHE A 4 27.63 -39.21 36.83
CA PHE A 4 26.25 -38.87 37.21
C PHE A 4 26.07 -37.69 38.19
N PHE A 5 26.30 -36.46 37.74
CA PHE A 5 25.31 -35.36 37.86
C PHE A 5 25.85 -34.09 37.15
N LYS A 6 26.06 -34.20 35.84
CA LYS A 6 26.21 -33.04 34.94
C LYS A 6 25.07 -33.06 33.92
N LEU A 7 23.86 -32.82 34.42
CA LEU A 7 22.70 -32.55 33.56
C LEU A 7 22.82 -31.13 33.01
N LYS A 8 23.41 -31.05 31.82
CA LYS A 8 23.06 -30.17 30.70
C LYS A 8 21.94 -29.15 31.00
N ILE A 9 22.28 -28.02 31.63
CA ILE A 9 21.56 -26.76 31.42
C ILE A 9 22.19 -26.14 30.18
N GLY A 10 21.77 -26.66 29.04
CA GLY A 10 22.15 -26.20 27.71
C GLY A 10 20.89 -26.11 26.89
N GLU A 11 19.96 -25.24 27.29
CA GLU A 11 18.84 -24.82 26.45
C GLU A 11 19.04 -23.37 26.04
N ASN A 12 19.20 -23.22 24.72
CA ASN A 12 19.25 -21.97 23.99
C ASN A 12 18.00 -21.12 24.28
N MET A 13 18.06 -20.31 25.32
CA MET A 13 17.25 -19.09 25.40
C MET A 13 17.80 -18.14 24.33
N ILE A 14 17.26 -18.24 23.11
CA ILE A 14 17.36 -17.18 22.11
C ILE A 14 16.80 -15.93 22.79
N GLU A 15 17.66 -15.09 23.37
CA GLU A 15 17.25 -13.80 23.90
C GLU A 15 16.43 -13.11 22.82
N SER A 16 15.13 -12.95 23.07
CA SER A 16 14.25 -12.23 22.15
C SER A 16 14.88 -10.85 21.95
N LYS A 17 15.35 -10.54 20.74
CA LYS A 17 15.95 -9.24 20.41
C LYS A 17 14.88 -8.17 20.67
N LYS A 18 14.92 -7.54 21.85
CA LYS A 18 14.02 -6.45 22.23
C LYS A 18 14.56 -5.13 21.69
N TYR A 19 13.65 -4.27 21.25
CA TYR A 19 13.93 -3.01 20.58
C TYR A 19 13.38 -1.84 21.41
N PRO A 20 14.16 -0.77 21.62
CA PRO A 20 13.66 0.42 22.31
C PRO A 20 12.59 1.12 21.45
N ILE A 21 11.55 1.66 22.10
CA ILE A 21 10.32 2.05 21.39
C ILE A 21 10.02 3.55 21.40
N VAL A 22 10.73 4.37 22.17
CA VAL A 22 10.40 5.81 22.27
C VAL A 22 10.50 6.48 20.91
N THR A 23 11.58 6.24 20.16
CA THR A 23 11.78 6.82 18.82
C THR A 23 10.71 6.37 17.82
N PRO A 24 10.40 5.06 17.66
CA PRO A 24 9.28 4.63 16.83
C PRO A 24 7.91 5.18 17.24
N ILE A 25 7.61 5.28 18.54
CA ILE A 25 6.34 5.85 19.02
C ILE A 25 6.23 7.32 18.63
N MET A 26 7.31 8.09 18.85
CA MET A 26 7.34 9.50 18.47
C MET A 26 7.14 9.68 16.96
N ALA A 27 7.77 8.82 16.16
CA ALA A 27 7.58 8.82 14.72
C ALA A 27 6.14 8.49 14.31
N CYS A 28 5.48 7.51 14.95
CA CYS A 28 4.07 7.21 14.72
C CYS A 28 3.17 8.41 15.03
N ILE A 29 3.40 9.07 16.17
CA ILE A 29 2.65 10.29 16.55
C ILE A 29 2.84 11.35 15.47
N PHE A 30 4.07 11.55 15.01
CA PHE A 30 4.34 12.53 13.97
C PHE A 30 3.63 12.18 12.65
N ILE A 31 3.73 10.95 12.18
CA ILE A 31 3.05 10.51 10.95
C ILE A 31 1.52 10.72 11.05
N ILE A 32 0.93 10.44 12.22
CA ILE A 32 -0.51 10.67 12.46
C ILE A 32 -0.84 12.16 12.47
N VAL A 33 -0.09 12.98 13.20
CA VAL A 33 -0.35 14.43 13.25
C VAL A 33 -0.20 15.05 11.86
N GLN A 34 0.80 14.64 11.09
CA GLN A 34 0.99 15.10 9.71
C GLN A 34 -0.22 14.77 8.85
N HIS A 35 -0.74 13.54 8.99
CA HIS A 35 -1.94 13.13 8.28
C HIS A 35 -3.16 13.97 8.70
N VAL A 36 -3.40 14.14 10.00
CA VAL A 36 -4.52 14.95 10.52
C VAL A 36 -4.46 16.39 10.01
N LEU A 37 -3.27 16.98 9.91
CA LEU A 37 -3.10 18.31 9.33
C LEU A 37 -3.50 18.34 7.84
N PHE A 38 -3.18 17.31 7.06
CA PHE A 38 -3.53 17.26 5.64
C PHE A 38 -4.99 16.85 5.35
N SER A 39 -5.53 15.87 6.08
CA SER A 39 -6.83 15.25 5.78
C SER A 39 -7.95 15.69 6.72
N GLY A 40 -7.63 16.08 7.94
CA GLY A 40 -8.58 16.42 9.01
C GLY A 40 -8.82 17.91 9.19
N THR A 41 -8.08 18.77 8.48
CA THR A 41 -8.25 20.23 8.55
C THR A 41 -8.21 20.89 7.17
N ALA A 42 -8.96 21.97 7.00
CA ALA A 42 -8.80 22.83 5.83
C ALA A 42 -7.45 23.58 5.92
N ILE A 43 -6.67 23.54 4.84
CA ILE A 43 -5.36 24.22 4.78
C ILE A 43 -5.61 25.73 4.90
N PRO A 44 -5.11 26.40 5.96
CA PRO A 44 -5.36 27.81 6.17
C PRO A 44 -4.69 28.65 5.08
N GLN A 45 -5.42 29.64 4.57
CA GLN A 45 -4.86 30.66 3.69
C GLN A 45 -4.41 31.86 4.51
N TYR A 46 -3.29 32.48 4.10
CA TYR A 46 -2.72 33.62 4.80
C TYR A 46 -3.69 34.81 4.85
N ASP A 47 -4.37 35.10 3.74
CA ASP A 47 -5.28 36.25 3.60
C ASP A 47 -6.53 36.13 4.49
N GLN A 48 -6.92 34.90 4.84
CA GLN A 48 -8.06 34.64 5.71
C GLN A 48 -7.67 34.69 7.19
N ASN A 49 -6.56 34.06 7.56
CA ASN A 49 -6.09 34.04 8.94
C ASN A 49 -4.57 33.76 9.04
N GLY A 50 -3.77 34.83 9.00
CA GLY A 50 -2.31 34.74 9.09
C GLY A 50 -1.80 33.98 10.33
N THR A 51 -2.43 34.17 11.50
CA THR A 51 -1.99 33.46 12.72
C THR A 51 -2.12 31.95 12.61
N ARG A 52 -3.21 31.46 12.01
CA ARG A 52 -3.41 30.03 11.78
C ARG A 52 -2.51 29.49 10.68
N PHE A 53 -2.28 30.28 9.63
CA PHE A 53 -1.31 29.93 8.61
C PHE A 53 0.06 29.64 9.24
N TYR A 54 0.55 30.53 10.10
CA TYR A 54 1.83 30.32 10.79
C TYR A 54 1.83 29.08 11.68
N LEU A 55 0.80 28.91 12.54
CA LEU A 55 0.70 27.75 13.43
C LEU A 55 0.66 26.43 12.64
N TYR A 56 -0.12 26.39 11.56
CA TYR A 56 -0.19 25.24 10.67
C TYR A 56 1.15 24.94 9.99
N SER A 57 1.76 25.95 9.38
CA SER A 57 3.03 25.78 8.69
C SER A 57 4.14 25.31 9.63
N VAL A 58 4.25 25.88 10.83
CA VAL A 58 5.24 25.44 11.83
C VAL A 58 4.95 24.02 12.30
N ALA A 59 3.69 23.71 12.65
CA ALA A 59 3.31 22.35 13.07
C ALA A 59 3.62 21.31 11.98
N LEU A 60 3.27 21.60 10.73
CA LEU A 60 3.56 20.72 9.59
C LEU A 60 5.06 20.43 9.47
N GLY A 61 5.87 21.47 9.61
CA GLY A 61 7.33 21.39 9.60
C GLY A 61 7.94 20.49 10.66
N LEU A 62 7.54 20.72 11.90
CA LEU A 62 8.02 19.95 13.05
C LEU A 62 7.66 18.48 12.95
N VAL A 63 6.53 18.19 12.34
CA VAL A 63 5.97 16.84 12.28
C VAL A 63 6.46 16.08 11.03
N ALA A 64 6.83 16.79 9.96
CA ALA A 64 7.32 16.20 8.71
C ALA A 64 8.59 15.32 8.87
N VAL A 65 9.31 15.43 9.99
CA VAL A 65 10.49 14.59 10.28
C VAL A 65 10.15 13.19 10.80
N GLY A 66 8.87 12.84 10.97
CA GLY A 66 8.43 11.53 11.47
C GLY A 66 9.05 10.36 10.70
N GLY A 67 9.12 10.45 9.36
CA GLY A 67 9.83 9.47 8.54
C GLY A 67 11.34 9.45 8.81
N ASN A 68 11.98 10.62 8.85
CA ASN A 68 13.42 10.73 9.08
C ASN A 68 13.85 9.99 10.38
N LEU A 69 13.04 10.11 11.45
CA LEU A 69 13.28 9.43 12.73
C LEU A 69 13.33 7.90 12.61
N LEU A 70 12.43 7.29 11.84
CA LEU A 70 12.42 5.83 11.64
C LEU A 70 13.64 5.35 10.85
N ALA A 71 14.08 6.11 9.84
CA ALA A 71 15.26 5.77 9.07
C ALA A 71 16.54 5.89 9.91
N LEU A 72 16.68 6.97 10.68
CA LEU A 72 17.76 7.15 11.67
C LEU A 72 17.79 5.99 12.68
N TYR A 73 16.63 5.61 13.20
CA TYR A 73 16.47 4.49 14.12
C TYR A 73 16.93 3.16 13.52
N MET A 74 16.53 2.87 12.27
CA MET A 74 16.97 1.66 11.56
C MET A 74 18.49 1.64 11.34
N GLY A 75 19.09 2.80 11.01
CA GLY A 75 20.54 2.94 10.87
C GLY A 75 21.29 2.70 12.16
N TYR A 76 20.87 3.37 13.24
CA TYR A 76 21.51 3.29 14.55
C TYR A 76 21.44 1.89 15.16
N HIS A 77 20.31 1.18 14.98
CA HIS A 77 20.14 -0.20 15.43
C HIS A 77 20.45 -1.25 14.35
N GLY A 78 21.05 -0.85 13.23
CA GLY A 78 21.33 -1.73 12.08
C GLY A 78 22.15 -2.97 12.43
N LYS A 79 23.03 -2.88 13.45
CA LYS A 79 23.80 -4.04 13.95
C LYS A 79 22.90 -5.21 14.37
N LYS A 80 21.71 -4.94 14.92
CA LYS A 80 20.75 -5.99 15.32
C LYS A 80 20.13 -6.70 14.12
N ALA A 81 20.14 -6.08 12.94
CA ALA A 81 19.62 -6.62 11.69
C ALA A 81 20.62 -7.57 10.99
N VAL A 82 21.92 -7.45 11.28
CA VAL A 82 22.95 -8.38 10.79
C VAL A 82 22.65 -9.81 11.27
N GLY A 83 22.73 -10.77 10.35
CA GLY A 83 22.38 -12.17 10.58
C GLY A 83 20.87 -12.46 10.67
N THR A 84 20.00 -11.45 10.59
CA THR A 84 18.57 -11.70 10.38
C THR A 84 18.34 -12.01 8.89
N LYS A 85 17.41 -12.92 8.58
CA LYS A 85 16.96 -13.19 7.21
C LYS A 85 15.75 -12.27 6.91
N PRO A 86 15.93 -11.05 6.37
CA PRO A 86 14.82 -10.11 6.23
C PRO A 86 13.77 -10.61 5.22
N LEU A 87 14.19 -11.36 4.18
CA LEU A 87 13.31 -12.03 3.23
C LEU A 87 12.30 -12.96 3.91
N ALA A 88 12.72 -13.69 4.95
CA ALA A 88 11.85 -14.61 5.67
C ALA A 88 10.69 -13.88 6.37
N LYS A 89 10.88 -12.61 6.73
CA LYS A 89 9.85 -11.78 7.38
C LYS A 89 8.92 -11.08 6.39
N PHE A 90 9.26 -11.08 5.09
CA PHE A 90 8.45 -10.42 4.06
C PHE A 90 7.03 -10.98 3.99
N ALA A 91 6.88 -12.30 4.11
CA ALA A 91 5.57 -12.95 4.15
C ALA A 91 4.70 -12.43 5.30
N ASN A 92 5.29 -12.27 6.49
CA ASN A 92 4.58 -11.69 7.64
C ASN A 92 4.17 -10.24 7.33
N PHE A 93 5.07 -9.38 6.84
CA PHE A 93 4.72 -8.00 6.48
C PHE A 93 3.58 -7.91 5.47
N TYR A 94 3.59 -8.77 4.44
CA TYR A 94 2.52 -8.82 3.45
C TYR A 94 1.19 -9.26 4.07
N LEU A 95 1.19 -10.31 4.90
CA LEU A 95 -0.03 -10.77 5.58
C LEU A 95 -0.56 -9.75 6.58
N LEU A 96 0.32 -9.09 7.35
CA LEU A 96 -0.07 -7.99 8.24
C LEU A 96 -0.80 -6.90 7.47
N TYR A 97 -0.31 -6.57 6.28
CA TYR A 97 -0.95 -5.59 5.41
C TYR A 97 -2.34 -6.06 4.94
N VAL A 98 -2.44 -7.28 4.39
CA VAL A 98 -3.70 -7.83 3.88
C VAL A 98 -4.74 -7.98 4.99
N PHE A 99 -4.38 -8.59 6.11
CA PHE A 99 -5.29 -8.75 7.24
C PHE A 99 -5.62 -7.41 7.92
N GLY A 100 -4.64 -6.51 8.06
CA GLY A 100 -4.85 -5.20 8.65
C GLY A 100 -5.82 -4.34 7.84
N THR A 101 -5.69 -4.32 6.52
CA THR A 101 -6.65 -3.63 5.62
C THR A 101 -8.01 -4.30 5.60
N LEU A 102 -8.09 -5.63 5.60
CA LEU A 102 -9.37 -6.34 5.68
C LEU A 102 -10.11 -6.02 6.98
N VAL A 103 -9.43 -6.03 8.13
CA VAL A 103 -10.02 -5.66 9.42
C VAL A 103 -10.59 -4.25 9.37
N LEU A 104 -9.84 -3.30 8.81
CA LEU A 104 -10.29 -1.91 8.68
C LEU A 104 -11.46 -1.75 7.71
N ASN A 105 -11.47 -2.48 6.59
CA ASN A 105 -12.60 -2.45 5.66
C ASN A 105 -13.86 -3.05 6.27
N LEU A 106 -13.74 -4.15 7.03
CA LEU A 106 -14.86 -4.77 7.73
C LEU A 106 -15.40 -3.85 8.84
N SER A 107 -14.54 -3.19 9.60
CA SER A 107 -14.97 -2.24 10.64
C SER A 107 -15.60 -0.96 10.08
N LEU A 108 -15.25 -0.60 8.85
CA LEU A 108 -15.78 0.56 8.13
C LEU A 108 -16.82 0.19 7.06
N ALA A 109 -17.32 -1.05 7.05
CA ALA A 109 -18.18 -1.57 5.99
C ALA A 109 -19.52 -0.83 5.85
N SER A 110 -19.95 -0.11 6.88
CA SER A 110 -21.12 0.77 6.86
C SER A 110 -20.95 1.98 5.93
N PHE A 111 -19.72 2.28 5.49
CA PHE A 111 -19.38 3.40 4.60
C PHE A 111 -19.12 2.89 3.17
N SER A 112 -20.19 2.74 2.38
CA SER A 112 -20.21 2.47 0.93
C SER A 112 -18.87 1.94 0.37
N LEU A 113 -18.65 0.64 0.54
CA LEU A 113 -17.43 -0.02 0.07
C LEU A 113 -17.47 -0.14 -1.45
N ASN A 114 -16.46 0.40 -2.13
CA ASN A 114 -16.31 0.18 -3.56
C ASN A 114 -15.62 -1.17 -3.78
N ILE A 115 -16.07 -1.97 -4.75
CA ILE A 115 -15.42 -3.23 -5.12
C ILE A 115 -13.93 -3.00 -5.47
N ARG A 116 -13.60 -1.80 -5.98
CA ARG A 116 -12.22 -1.34 -6.24
C ARG A 116 -11.35 -1.37 -4.98
N ASP A 117 -11.91 -1.09 -3.81
CA ASP A 117 -11.18 -1.01 -2.54
C ASP A 117 -10.72 -2.39 -2.04
N TYR A 118 -11.29 -3.48 -2.56
CA TYR A 118 -10.82 -4.84 -2.28
C TYR A 118 -9.69 -5.27 -3.22
N TRP A 119 -9.69 -4.79 -4.47
CA TRP A 119 -8.60 -5.04 -5.41
C TRP A 119 -7.28 -4.41 -4.95
N THR A 120 -7.36 -3.22 -4.36
CA THR A 120 -6.20 -2.48 -3.84
C THR A 120 -5.54 -3.16 -2.63
N ILE A 121 -6.27 -4.03 -1.90
CA ILE A 121 -5.72 -4.84 -0.79
C ILE A 121 -4.69 -5.85 -1.29
N LEU A 122 -4.80 -6.35 -2.52
CA LEU A 122 -3.89 -7.38 -3.01
C LEU A 122 -2.58 -6.78 -3.56
N PHE A 123 -2.62 -5.54 -4.06
CA PHE A 123 -1.51 -4.89 -4.77
C PHE A 123 -1.19 -3.46 -4.25
N PRO A 124 -0.76 -3.32 -2.98
CA PRO A 124 -0.50 -2.01 -2.36
C PRO A 124 0.60 -1.20 -3.05
N ILE A 125 1.67 -1.88 -3.43
CA ILE A 125 2.89 -1.26 -3.98
C ILE A 125 2.63 -0.82 -5.42
N SER A 126 1.96 -1.66 -6.23
CA SER A 126 1.62 -1.32 -7.62
C SER A 126 0.68 -0.13 -7.73
N GLN A 127 -0.17 0.09 -6.74
CA GLN A 127 -1.13 1.19 -6.69
C GLN A 127 -0.55 2.44 -6.00
N ASN A 128 0.72 2.40 -5.54
CA ASN A 128 1.38 3.48 -4.81
C ASN A 128 0.58 4.03 -3.61
N ILE A 129 -0.14 3.16 -2.90
CA ILE A 129 -0.97 3.56 -1.74
C ILE A 129 -0.10 3.76 -0.49
N PHE A 130 1.00 3.00 -0.37
CA PHE A 130 1.87 3.03 0.82
C PHE A 130 3.34 3.30 0.46
N PRO A 131 3.66 4.46 -0.12
CA PRO A 131 5.02 4.81 -0.50
C PRO A 131 5.99 4.72 0.67
N PHE A 132 5.63 5.23 1.85
CA PHE A 132 6.46 5.10 3.06
C PHE A 132 6.75 3.65 3.44
N ALA A 133 5.71 2.81 3.58
CA ALA A 133 5.89 1.42 4.00
C ALA A 133 6.72 0.62 2.99
N ALA A 134 6.53 0.85 1.69
CA ALA A 134 7.31 0.22 0.62
C ALA A 134 8.80 0.61 0.71
N THR A 135 9.09 1.91 0.87
CA THR A 135 10.45 2.43 1.01
C THR A 135 11.15 1.87 2.25
N TYR A 136 10.48 1.83 3.41
CA TYR A 136 11.06 1.24 4.63
C TYR A 136 11.27 -0.26 4.53
N LEU A 137 10.37 -0.97 3.87
CA LEU A 137 10.52 -2.41 3.65
C LEU A 137 11.75 -2.68 2.77
N LEU A 138 11.93 -1.89 1.71
CA LEU A 138 13.12 -1.96 0.85
C LEU A 138 14.39 -1.66 1.66
N LEU A 139 14.37 -0.59 2.46
CA LEU A 139 15.48 -0.25 3.36
C LEU A 139 15.77 -1.38 4.38
N PHE A 140 14.73 -2.04 4.89
CA PHE A 140 14.89 -3.18 5.81
C PHE A 140 15.53 -4.39 5.12
N LEU A 141 15.19 -4.67 3.87
CA LEU A 141 15.82 -5.71 3.07
C LEU A 141 17.29 -5.41 2.78
N LEU A 142 17.62 -4.13 2.51
CA LEU A 142 18.99 -3.68 2.23
C LEU A 142 19.84 -3.50 3.50
N SER A 143 19.23 -3.25 4.65
CA SER A 143 19.90 -2.95 5.92
C SER A 143 21.06 -3.88 6.29
N PRO A 144 20.93 -5.23 6.25
CA PRO A 144 22.05 -6.10 6.61
C PRO A 144 23.25 -5.94 5.66
N TYR A 145 22.99 -5.85 4.35
CA TYR A 145 24.03 -5.67 3.34
C TYR A 145 24.71 -4.29 3.46
N LEU A 146 23.91 -3.24 3.67
CA LEU A 146 24.41 -1.89 3.90
C LEU A 146 25.28 -1.84 5.16
N TYR A 147 24.82 -2.45 6.27
CA TYR A 147 25.57 -2.45 7.51
C TYR A 147 26.92 -3.17 7.35
N GLU A 148 26.94 -4.38 6.78
CA GLU A 148 28.17 -5.14 6.54
C GLU A 148 29.14 -4.41 5.60
N TYR A 149 28.62 -3.76 4.55
CA TYR A 149 29.44 -2.95 3.65
C TYR A 149 30.07 -1.75 4.39
N LEU A 150 29.27 -1.03 5.17
CA LEU A 150 29.76 0.13 5.94
C LEU A 150 30.79 -0.26 6.98
N ASP A 151 30.63 -1.42 7.63
CA ASP A 151 31.55 -1.90 8.66
C ASP A 151 32.96 -2.16 8.09
N ARG A 152 33.06 -2.58 6.83
CA ARG A 152 34.32 -2.81 6.12
C ARG A 152 35.06 -1.53 5.74
N LEU A 153 34.36 -0.39 5.64
CA LEU A 153 34.96 0.88 5.23
C LEU A 153 35.82 1.48 6.35
N LYS A 154 36.86 2.24 5.98
CA LYS A 154 37.68 3.01 6.93
C LYS A 154 36.89 4.21 7.48
N ASN A 155 37.24 4.67 8.68
CA ASN A 155 36.57 5.83 9.31
C ASN A 155 36.64 7.10 8.44
N GLU A 156 37.78 7.36 7.79
CA GLU A 156 37.94 8.51 6.88
C GLU A 156 37.05 8.41 5.64
N GLN A 157 36.90 7.21 5.06
CA GLN A 157 35.99 7.00 3.92
C GLN A 157 34.54 7.30 4.30
N ILE A 158 34.12 6.95 5.51
CA ILE A 158 32.78 7.25 6.01
C ILE A 158 32.57 8.75 6.21
N LYS A 159 33.55 9.47 6.77
CA LYS A 159 33.47 10.92 6.91
C LYS A 159 33.32 11.60 5.55
N TRP A 160 34.17 11.24 4.58
CA TRP A 160 34.11 11.80 3.22
C TRP A 160 32.78 11.48 2.51
N THR A 161 32.33 10.23 2.56
CA THR A 161 31.05 9.85 1.95
C THR A 161 29.86 10.57 2.59
N MET A 162 29.82 10.71 3.93
CA MET A 162 28.76 11.46 4.60
C MET A 162 28.79 12.96 4.27
N SER A 163 29.97 13.58 4.20
CA SER A 163 30.12 14.98 3.83
C SER A 163 29.64 15.23 2.40
N LEU A 164 30.05 14.37 1.46
CA LEU A 164 29.60 14.45 0.06
C LEU A 164 28.10 14.25 -0.06
N LEU A 165 27.54 13.22 0.58
CA LEU A 165 26.09 12.97 0.54
C LEU A 165 25.30 14.11 1.17
N THR A 166 25.76 14.67 2.29
CA THR A 166 25.10 15.82 2.93
C THR A 166 25.16 17.05 2.02
N PHE A 167 26.28 17.29 1.35
CA PHE A 167 26.39 18.37 0.39
C PHE A 167 25.42 18.19 -0.80
N PHE A 168 25.44 17.02 -1.44
CA PHE A 168 24.66 16.75 -2.66
C PHE A 168 23.16 16.58 -2.43
N LEU A 169 22.76 15.89 -1.36
CA LEU A 169 21.35 15.56 -1.10
C LEU A 169 20.65 16.61 -0.24
N ILE A 170 21.37 17.32 0.64
CA ILE A 170 20.76 18.25 1.60
C ILE A 170 21.12 19.69 1.28
N ALA A 171 22.42 20.02 1.22
CA ALA A 171 22.86 21.41 1.07
C ALA A 171 22.45 22.00 -0.29
N LEU A 172 22.77 21.31 -1.40
CA LEU A 172 22.43 21.78 -2.75
C LEU A 172 20.91 22.03 -2.91
N PRO A 173 20.00 21.08 -2.66
CA PRO A 173 18.56 21.35 -2.76
C PRO A 173 18.10 22.49 -1.85
N THR A 174 18.68 22.62 -0.65
CA THR A 174 18.30 23.68 0.31
C THR A 174 18.65 25.06 -0.23
N PHE A 175 19.87 25.25 -0.72
CA PHE A 175 20.30 26.54 -1.25
C PHE A 175 19.60 26.90 -2.56
N PHE A 176 19.45 25.96 -3.48
CA PHE A 176 18.78 26.20 -4.76
C PHE A 176 17.25 26.24 -4.65
N GLY A 177 16.67 25.78 -3.53
CA GLY A 177 15.23 25.78 -3.31
C GLY A 177 14.46 24.90 -4.30
N LYS A 178 15.14 23.94 -4.92
CA LYS A 178 14.59 23.01 -5.91
C LYS A 178 14.83 21.59 -5.44
N ASP A 179 13.78 20.78 -5.53
CA ASP A 179 13.87 19.36 -5.27
C ASP A 179 14.44 18.65 -6.51
N ILE A 180 15.76 18.51 -6.56
CA ILE A 180 16.49 17.88 -7.67
C ILE A 180 16.20 16.36 -7.73
N TRP A 181 15.87 15.76 -6.58
CA TRP A 181 15.85 14.30 -6.40
C TRP A 181 14.46 13.74 -6.07
N GLY A 182 13.40 14.53 -6.17
CA GLY A 182 12.03 14.09 -5.87
C GLY A 182 11.81 13.73 -4.38
N MET A 183 12.50 14.41 -3.48
CA MET A 183 12.46 14.20 -2.02
C MET A 183 11.34 14.97 -1.31
N ALA A 184 10.58 15.83 -1.99
CA ALA A 184 9.60 16.75 -1.40
C ALA A 184 8.55 16.05 -0.51
N SER A 185 8.14 14.83 -0.86
CA SER A 185 7.17 14.06 -0.07
C SER A 185 7.73 13.49 1.24
N GLY A 186 9.06 13.42 1.39
CA GLY A 186 9.72 12.77 2.53
C GLY A 186 9.84 11.24 2.41
N ASN A 187 9.26 10.64 1.36
CA ASN A 187 9.16 9.18 1.20
C ASN A 187 10.23 8.62 0.26
N SER A 188 11.10 9.48 -0.25
CA SER A 188 12.12 9.13 -1.22
C SER A 188 13.10 8.11 -0.63
N ILE A 189 13.37 7.05 -1.39
CA ILE A 189 14.33 6.00 -1.05
C ILE A 189 15.71 6.61 -0.77
N LEU A 190 16.14 7.59 -1.57
CA LEU A 190 17.44 8.24 -1.42
C LEU A 190 17.56 8.97 -0.08
N LEU A 191 16.51 9.72 0.31
CA LEU A 191 16.48 10.45 1.57
C LEU A 191 16.51 9.49 2.77
N LEU A 192 15.74 8.39 2.72
CA LEU A 192 15.74 7.42 3.83
C LEU A 192 17.05 6.63 3.93
N ILE A 193 17.69 6.30 2.80
CA ILE A 193 19.04 5.71 2.81
C ILE A 193 20.04 6.70 3.43
N TYR A 194 19.97 7.98 3.08
CA TYR A 194 20.80 9.01 3.71
C TYR A 194 20.61 9.04 5.24
N PHE A 195 19.37 9.09 5.73
CA PHE A 195 19.11 9.07 7.17
C PHE A 195 19.53 7.75 7.84
N TYR A 196 19.41 6.62 7.16
CA TYR A 196 19.97 5.35 7.64
C TYR A 196 21.48 5.42 7.83
N LEU A 197 22.20 5.99 6.86
CA LEU A 197 23.65 6.18 6.92
C LEU A 197 24.04 7.13 8.06
N VAL A 198 23.31 8.23 8.25
CA VAL A 198 23.49 9.14 9.39
C VAL A 198 23.24 8.42 10.72
N GLY A 199 22.21 7.58 10.82
CA GLY A 199 21.96 6.76 12.00
C GLY A 199 23.13 5.81 12.31
N TYR A 200 23.69 5.17 11.28
CA TYR A 200 24.87 4.32 11.41
C TYR A 200 26.11 5.11 11.86
N THR A 201 26.36 6.31 11.34
CA THR A 201 27.51 7.12 11.77
C THR A 201 27.39 7.61 13.21
N ILE A 202 26.17 7.96 13.66
CA ILE A 202 25.87 8.26 15.06
C ILE A 202 26.27 7.09 15.98
N TYR A 203 25.97 5.86 15.56
CA TYR A 203 26.38 4.64 16.26
C TYR A 203 27.90 4.43 16.22
N ARG A 204 28.50 4.40 15.02
CA ARG A 204 29.92 4.06 14.81
C ARG A 204 30.88 5.00 15.53
N PHE A 205 30.60 6.30 15.53
CA PHE A 205 31.45 7.30 16.19
C PHE A 205 31.01 7.63 17.62
N ASN A 206 30.00 6.92 18.15
CA ASN A 206 29.45 7.10 19.49
C ASN A 206 29.14 8.57 19.82
N PHE A 207 28.33 9.22 18.97
CA PHE A 207 27.99 10.65 19.12
C PHE A 207 27.04 10.95 20.30
N LEU A 208 26.29 9.95 20.77
CA LEU A 208 25.31 10.09 21.87
C LEU A 208 25.85 10.71 23.16
N PRO A 209 27.00 10.29 23.72
CA PRO A 209 27.59 10.93 24.91
C PRO A 209 28.24 12.28 24.62
N ARG A 210 28.72 12.52 23.39
CA ARG A 210 29.42 13.77 22.99
C ARG A 210 28.47 14.95 22.77
N TYR A 211 27.18 14.69 22.60
CA TYR A 211 26.16 15.70 22.36
C TYR A 211 25.71 16.34 23.68
N HIS A 212 26.29 17.50 24.02
CA HIS A 212 25.92 18.27 25.20
C HIS A 212 24.57 18.97 25.02
N LEU A 213 23.84 19.13 26.13
CA LEU A 213 22.59 19.92 26.20
C LEU A 213 21.54 19.52 25.14
N LYS A 214 21.31 18.21 25.01
CA LYS A 214 20.46 17.59 23.98
C LYS A 214 19.08 18.25 23.82
N PHE A 215 18.43 18.61 24.93
CA PHE A 215 17.13 19.29 24.93
C PHE A 215 17.21 20.70 24.30
N ILE A 216 18.26 21.47 24.62
CA ILE A 216 18.46 22.82 24.08
C ILE A 216 18.65 22.78 22.57
N GLN A 217 19.34 21.75 22.04
CA GLN A 217 19.52 21.61 20.60
C GLN A 217 18.21 21.30 19.87
N VAL A 218 17.33 20.50 20.47
CA VAL A 218 15.98 20.27 19.95
C VAL A 218 15.18 21.58 19.95
N ALA A 219 15.19 22.32 21.08
CA ALA A 219 14.51 23.60 21.19
C ALA A 219 15.04 24.62 20.16
N PHE A 220 16.36 24.66 19.95
CA PHE A 220 17.00 25.51 18.96
C PHE A 220 16.55 25.14 17.53
N GLY A 221 16.49 23.84 17.20
CA GLY A 221 15.95 23.37 15.92
C GLY A 221 14.49 23.79 15.69
N ILE A 222 13.64 23.72 16.73
CA ILE A 222 12.24 24.19 16.68
C ILE A 222 12.18 25.68 16.40
N VAL A 223 12.98 26.47 17.13
CA VAL A 223 13.03 27.94 16.98
C VAL A 223 13.50 28.33 15.58
N ILE A 224 14.51 27.65 15.04
CA ILE A 224 14.99 27.90 13.66
C ILE A 224 13.88 27.62 12.64
N LEU A 225 13.22 26.46 12.74
CA LEU A 225 12.16 26.14 11.77
C LEU A 225 11.00 27.14 11.86
N ALA A 226 10.60 27.52 13.08
CA ALA A 226 9.56 28.52 13.29
C ALA A 226 9.95 29.91 12.74
N SER A 227 11.17 30.37 13.02
CA SER A 227 11.66 31.67 12.55
C SER A 227 11.80 31.72 11.04
N LEU A 228 12.24 30.64 10.39
CA LEU A 228 12.34 30.55 8.93
C LEU A 228 10.98 30.61 8.25
N VAL A 229 9.93 29.99 8.83
CA VAL A 229 8.57 30.11 8.30
C VAL A 229 8.10 31.57 8.37
N LEU A 230 8.30 32.26 9.51
CA LEU A 230 7.94 33.67 9.66
C LEU A 230 8.68 34.54 8.63
N LEU A 231 10.01 34.40 8.57
CA LEU A 231 10.87 35.16 7.67
C LEU A 231 10.50 34.94 6.19
N MET A 232 10.37 33.68 5.77
CA MET A 232 10.05 33.34 4.38
C MET A 232 8.65 33.79 3.99
N THR A 233 7.70 33.80 4.92
CA THR A 233 6.36 34.35 4.64
C THR A 233 6.45 35.84 4.33
N HIS A 234 7.18 36.63 5.13
CA HIS A 234 7.36 38.06 4.87
C HIS A 234 8.10 38.32 3.56
N ILE A 235 9.17 37.58 3.28
CA ILE A 235 9.90 37.68 2.01
C ILE A 235 9.00 37.32 0.82
N SER A 236 8.19 36.27 0.95
CA SER A 236 7.28 35.83 -0.10
C SER A 236 6.19 36.88 -0.39
N LEU A 237 5.64 37.50 0.65
CA LEU A 237 4.66 38.57 0.49
C LEU A 237 5.26 39.81 -0.18
N PHE A 238 6.49 40.17 0.19
CA PHE A 238 7.20 41.31 -0.38
C PHE A 238 7.55 41.10 -1.86
N LEU A 239 8.04 39.91 -2.24
CA LEU A 239 8.53 39.64 -3.61
C LEU A 239 7.44 39.13 -4.56
N ASN A 240 6.57 38.22 -4.09
CA ASN A 240 5.65 37.45 -4.94
C ASN A 240 4.18 37.80 -4.71
N LYS A 241 3.86 38.75 -3.81
CA LYS A 241 2.48 39.12 -3.40
C LYS A 241 1.63 37.92 -2.97
N GLY A 242 2.27 36.86 -2.45
CA GLY A 242 1.61 35.64 -1.99
C GLY A 242 2.52 34.82 -1.07
N THR A 243 2.06 33.67 -0.58
CA THR A 243 2.76 32.86 0.44
C THR A 243 3.33 31.53 -0.06
N SER A 244 3.44 31.37 -1.38
CA SER A 244 3.86 30.10 -2.00
C SER A 244 5.25 29.60 -1.57
N THR A 245 6.17 30.49 -1.18
CA THR A 245 7.53 30.12 -0.76
C THR A 245 7.73 30.12 0.76
N ALA A 246 6.66 30.33 1.55
CA ALA A 246 6.71 30.38 3.01
C ALA A 246 7.29 29.11 3.66
N THR A 247 7.03 27.95 3.07
CA THR A 247 7.49 26.65 3.59
C THR A 247 8.76 26.13 2.93
N ARG A 248 9.50 26.96 2.16
CA ARG A 248 10.69 26.54 1.41
C ARG A 248 11.71 25.76 2.24
N PHE A 249 11.96 26.19 3.48
CA PHE A 249 12.91 25.55 4.39
C PHE A 249 12.25 24.58 5.37
N ASN A 250 10.95 24.37 5.23
CA ASN A 250 10.15 23.53 6.10
C ASN A 250 9.72 22.25 5.39
N VAL A 251 10.71 21.61 4.77
CA VAL A 251 10.60 20.39 3.99
C VAL A 251 11.54 19.33 4.55
N PRO A 252 11.21 18.03 4.46
CA PRO A 252 11.95 16.95 5.14
C PRO A 252 13.45 16.87 4.83
N TRP A 253 13.83 17.32 3.65
CA TRP A 253 15.21 17.29 3.12
C TRP A 253 15.98 18.60 3.34
N SER A 254 15.36 19.64 3.87
CA SER A 254 16.06 20.90 4.15
C SER A 254 17.14 20.70 5.22
N LEU A 255 18.24 21.44 5.12
CA LEU A 255 19.33 21.39 6.10
C LEU A 255 18.82 21.60 7.54
N PHE A 256 17.88 22.52 7.72
CA PHE A 256 17.28 22.84 9.03
C PHE A 256 16.41 21.70 9.56
N SER A 257 15.60 21.06 8.70
CA SER A 257 14.80 19.91 9.10
C SER A 257 15.66 18.67 9.37
N VAL A 258 16.77 18.49 8.64
CA VAL A 258 17.76 17.44 8.90
C VAL A 258 18.43 17.65 10.25
N TYR A 259 18.87 18.88 10.55
CA TYR A 259 19.44 19.23 11.85
C TYR A 259 18.46 18.95 13.00
N TYR A 260 17.20 19.37 12.85
CA TYR A 260 16.14 19.09 13.81
C TYR A 260 15.91 17.58 13.98
N SER A 261 15.85 16.82 12.87
CA SER A 261 15.68 15.36 12.87
C SER A 261 16.79 14.65 13.67
N ILE A 262 18.05 15.02 13.44
CA ILE A 262 19.22 14.44 14.13
C ILE A 262 19.20 14.80 15.62
N SER A 263 18.94 16.07 15.95
CA SER A 263 18.89 16.55 17.33
C SER A 263 17.78 15.85 18.11
N LEU A 264 16.59 15.73 17.51
CA LEU A 264 15.45 15.03 18.09
C LEU A 264 15.77 13.55 18.28
N PHE A 265 16.34 12.89 17.27
CA PHE A 265 16.75 11.48 17.38
C PHE A 265 17.73 11.25 18.54
N ILE A 266 18.79 12.05 18.65
CA ILE A 266 19.78 11.93 19.73
C ILE A 266 19.13 12.15 21.12
N PHE A 267 18.21 13.10 21.22
CA PHE A 267 17.43 13.33 22.43
C PHE A 267 16.57 12.11 22.78
N LEU A 268 15.78 11.59 21.83
CA LEU A 268 14.91 10.42 22.03
C LEU A 268 15.71 9.16 22.40
N GLU A 269 16.87 8.92 21.78
CA GLU A 269 17.73 7.80 22.14
C GLU A 269 18.37 7.96 23.53
N ASN A 270 18.61 9.19 23.98
CA ASN A 270 19.01 9.45 25.36
C ASN A 270 17.88 9.15 26.35
N VAL A 271 16.63 9.47 26.00
CA VAL A 271 15.44 9.10 26.78
C VAL A 271 15.29 7.56 26.83
N ASN A 272 15.46 6.86 25.70
CA ASN A 272 15.46 5.38 25.65
C ASN A 272 16.47 4.75 26.62
N LYS A 273 17.67 5.34 26.76
CA LYS A 273 18.68 4.84 27.71
C LYS A 273 18.26 5.01 29.17
N ARG A 274 17.56 6.10 29.50
CA ARG A 274 17.04 6.35 30.86
C ARG A 274 15.84 5.45 31.18
N PHE A 275 14.94 5.22 30.22
CA PHE A 275 13.75 4.38 30.39
C PHE A 275 13.97 2.98 29.80
N SER A 276 14.81 2.18 30.45
CA SER A 276 15.20 0.83 29.98
C SER A 276 14.05 -0.18 29.88
N LEU A 277 12.92 0.09 30.54
CA LEU A 277 11.72 -0.75 30.60
C LEU A 277 10.91 -0.78 29.29
N LEU A 278 11.02 0.26 28.46
CA LEU A 278 10.22 0.41 27.24
C LEU A 278 10.88 -0.32 26.05
N ARG A 279 10.82 -1.65 26.05
CA ARG A 279 11.33 -2.47 24.94
C ARG A 279 10.32 -3.49 24.45
N LEU A 280 10.05 -3.49 23.15
CA LEU A 280 9.12 -4.43 22.51
C LEU A 280 9.83 -5.41 21.59
N ASN A 281 9.16 -6.53 21.34
CA ASN A 281 9.57 -7.48 20.32
C ASN A 281 9.39 -6.88 18.93
N PHE A 282 10.26 -7.27 18.00
CA PHE A 282 10.20 -6.82 16.61
C PHE A 282 8.80 -6.96 15.99
N ASN A 283 8.13 -8.09 16.25
CA ASN A 283 6.82 -8.38 15.67
C ASN A 283 5.72 -7.40 16.13
N VAL A 284 5.74 -7.01 17.41
CA VAL A 284 4.80 -6.03 17.96
C VAL A 284 5.07 -4.65 17.36
N LEU A 285 6.36 -4.28 17.29
CA LEU A 285 6.80 -3.01 16.71
C LEU A 285 6.46 -2.89 15.21
N SER A 286 6.71 -3.95 14.43
CA SER A 286 6.40 -3.96 13.00
C SER A 286 4.90 -3.93 12.74
N THR A 287 4.11 -4.60 13.59
CA THR A 287 2.65 -4.59 13.47
C THR A 287 2.10 -3.19 13.74
N SER A 288 2.54 -2.52 14.80
CA SER A 288 2.05 -1.18 15.13
C SER A 288 2.44 -0.14 14.07
N LEU A 289 3.67 -0.18 13.57
CA LEU A 289 4.13 0.71 12.50
C LEU A 289 3.33 0.52 11.20
N LEU A 290 3.08 -0.74 10.80
CA LEU A 290 2.28 -1.02 9.62
C LEU A 290 0.83 -0.58 9.79
N VAL A 291 0.21 -0.85 10.94
CA VAL A 291 -1.17 -0.45 11.19
C VAL A 291 -1.33 1.07 11.12
N VAL A 292 -0.39 1.84 11.69
CA VAL A 292 -0.38 3.30 11.54
C VAL A 292 -0.28 3.71 10.07
N GLN A 293 0.60 3.07 9.28
CA GLN A 293 0.72 3.34 7.85
C GLN A 293 -0.56 3.00 7.08
N ILE A 294 -1.25 1.92 7.45
CA ILE A 294 -2.54 1.55 6.85
C ILE A 294 -3.58 2.63 7.18
N LEU A 295 -3.76 2.97 8.45
CA LEU A 295 -4.75 3.96 8.88
C LEU A 295 -4.56 5.34 8.22
N VAL A 296 -3.31 5.78 8.08
CA VAL A 296 -2.99 7.11 7.53
C VAL A 296 -3.13 7.17 6.02
N ASN A 297 -2.82 6.10 5.27
CA ASN A 297 -2.85 6.17 3.81
C ASN A 297 -4.04 5.47 3.16
N TRP A 298 -4.88 4.79 3.94
CA TRP A 298 -6.00 4.04 3.36
C TRP A 298 -7.13 4.97 2.86
N PRO A 299 -7.54 4.89 1.59
CA PRO A 299 -8.49 5.82 1.00
C PRO A 299 -9.82 5.94 1.73
N ILE A 300 -10.35 4.82 2.25
CA ILE A 300 -11.62 4.81 3.00
C ILE A 300 -11.52 5.65 4.27
N VAL A 301 -10.39 5.57 4.99
CA VAL A 301 -10.17 6.35 6.21
C VAL A 301 -10.06 7.83 5.87
N THR A 302 -9.25 8.17 4.86
CA THR A 302 -9.09 9.56 4.41
C THR A 302 -10.42 10.17 3.98
N ARG A 303 -11.23 9.43 3.21
CA ARG A 303 -12.56 9.86 2.78
C ARG A 303 -13.50 10.12 3.96
N LEU A 304 -13.54 9.18 4.91
CA LEU A 304 -14.37 9.31 6.11
C LEU A 304 -14.00 10.55 6.92
N VAL A 305 -12.70 10.81 7.09
CA VAL A 305 -12.21 12.00 7.79
C VAL A 305 -12.53 13.27 7.03
N SER A 306 -12.32 13.29 5.71
CA SER A 306 -12.62 14.46 4.89
C SER A 306 -14.11 14.80 4.85
N GLU A 307 -15.00 13.81 4.82
CA GLU A 307 -16.45 14.03 4.70
C GLU A 307 -17.10 14.39 6.05
N LYS A 308 -16.67 13.76 7.14
CA LYS A 308 -17.35 13.90 8.45
C LYS A 308 -16.68 14.88 9.39
N PHE A 309 -15.37 15.05 9.28
CA PHE A 309 -14.58 15.74 10.31
C PHE A 309 -13.92 17.02 9.82
N VAL A 310 -13.78 17.26 8.51
CA VAL A 310 -13.25 18.53 8.03
C VAL A 310 -14.32 19.61 8.21
N GLN A 311 -14.03 20.56 9.12
CA GLN A 311 -14.83 21.76 9.27
C GLN A 311 -14.25 22.83 8.34
N THR A 312 -14.99 23.17 7.29
CA THR A 312 -14.58 24.18 6.30
C THR A 312 -14.64 25.62 6.84
N GLU A 313 -15.44 25.86 7.87
CA GLU A 313 -15.66 27.21 8.46
C GLU A 313 -15.31 27.28 9.95
N VAL A 314 -14.05 27.05 10.31
CA VAL A 314 -13.62 27.30 11.68
C VAL A 314 -13.33 28.79 11.87
N LYS A 315 -14.09 29.52 12.69
CA LYS A 315 -13.86 30.97 12.95
C LYS A 315 -12.89 31.26 14.11
N SER A 316 -12.64 30.29 15.01
CA SER A 316 -11.67 30.43 16.11
C SER A 316 -10.45 29.49 16.02
N GLY A 317 -9.24 30.04 16.22
CA GLY A 317 -7.99 29.26 16.19
C GLY A 317 -7.87 28.23 17.32
N THR A 318 -8.54 28.46 18.45
CA THR A 318 -8.55 27.51 19.58
C THR A 318 -9.41 26.28 19.30
N VAL A 319 -10.53 26.46 18.59
CA VAL A 319 -11.39 25.35 18.14
C VAL A 319 -10.64 24.48 17.13
N TRP A 320 -9.95 25.12 16.19
CA TRP A 320 -9.09 24.42 15.22
C TRP A 320 -7.99 23.58 15.90
N ALA A 321 -7.27 24.15 16.87
CA ALA A 321 -6.24 23.41 17.60
C ALA A 321 -6.81 22.25 18.43
N LYS A 322 -7.95 22.45 19.10
CA LYS A 322 -8.65 21.38 19.85
C LYS A 322 -9.07 20.24 18.92
N GLN A 323 -9.52 20.54 17.72
CA GLN A 323 -9.92 19.55 16.72
C GLN A 323 -8.73 18.69 16.25
N ILE A 324 -7.58 19.30 15.98
CA ILE A 324 -6.35 18.57 15.64
C ILE A 324 -5.97 17.60 16.76
N ILE A 325 -6.01 18.07 18.02
CA ILE A 325 -5.69 17.23 19.18
C ILE A 325 -6.70 16.08 19.31
N TYR A 326 -7.99 16.37 19.19
CA TYR A 326 -9.06 15.36 19.25
C TYR A 326 -8.88 14.28 18.18
N LEU A 327 -8.69 14.68 16.91
CA LEU A 327 -8.48 13.75 15.81
C LEU A 327 -7.19 12.94 15.99
N THR A 328 -6.11 13.56 16.45
CA THR A 328 -4.84 12.86 16.72
C THR A 328 -5.04 11.79 17.80
N ILE A 329 -5.73 12.11 18.89
CA ILE A 329 -6.04 11.14 19.95
C ILE A 329 -6.93 10.02 19.42
N ALA A 330 -7.95 10.34 18.63
CA ALA A 330 -8.82 9.34 18.01
C ALA A 330 -8.01 8.37 17.11
N TYR A 331 -7.13 8.88 16.26
CA TYR A 331 -6.24 8.06 15.43
C TYR A 331 -5.31 7.17 16.27
N LEU A 332 -4.75 7.69 17.36
CA LEU A 332 -3.89 6.92 18.26
C LEU A 332 -4.65 5.77 18.93
N ILE A 333 -5.88 6.02 19.41
CA ILE A 333 -6.75 5.00 20.00
C ILE A 333 -7.10 3.93 18.98
N VAL A 334 -7.53 4.34 17.78
CA VAL A 334 -7.87 3.40 16.69
C VAL A 334 -6.63 2.59 16.26
N ALA A 335 -5.45 3.21 16.18
CA ALA A 335 -4.18 2.52 15.88
C ALA A 335 -3.80 1.49 16.94
N LEU A 336 -3.98 1.81 18.22
CA LEU A 336 -3.74 0.88 19.32
C LEU A 336 -4.72 -0.31 19.29
N LEU A 337 -6.02 -0.04 19.13
CA LEU A 337 -7.06 -1.08 19.06
C LEU A 337 -6.85 -2.01 17.86
N SER A 338 -6.65 -1.45 16.67
CA SER A 338 -6.39 -2.23 15.45
C SER A 338 -5.07 -3.00 15.54
N SER A 339 -4.01 -2.45 16.14
CA SER A 339 -2.77 -3.18 16.40
C SER A 339 -3.01 -4.38 17.32
N CYS A 340 -3.83 -4.21 18.36
CA CYS A 340 -4.20 -5.31 19.27
C CYS A 340 -4.96 -6.42 18.51
N VAL A 341 -5.96 -6.05 17.71
CA VAL A 341 -6.73 -6.99 16.88
C VAL A 341 -5.83 -7.76 15.91
N VAL A 342 -4.95 -7.07 15.18
CA VAL A 342 -4.04 -7.71 14.22
C VAL A 342 -3.04 -8.64 14.94
N LEU A 343 -2.57 -8.29 16.14
CA LEU A 343 -1.73 -9.18 16.96
C LEU A 343 -2.47 -10.43 17.43
N LEU A 344 -3.77 -10.33 17.72
CA LEU A 344 -4.61 -11.49 18.03
C LEU A 344 -4.81 -12.38 16.80
N LEU A 345 -5.02 -11.79 15.62
CA LEU A 345 -5.16 -12.53 14.36
C LEU A 345 -3.91 -13.35 14.02
N GLN A 346 -2.72 -12.84 14.32
CA GLN A 346 -1.45 -13.58 14.12
C GLN A 346 -1.35 -14.87 14.95
N LYS A 347 -2.13 -15.00 16.03
CA LYS A 347 -2.16 -16.24 16.84
C LYS A 347 -3.01 -17.34 16.21
N ILE A 348 -3.87 -17.01 15.24
CA ILE A 348 -4.75 -17.97 14.57
C ILE A 348 -3.90 -18.97 13.75
N PRO A 349 -4.19 -20.28 13.81
CA PRO A 349 -3.40 -21.30 13.10
C PRO A 349 -3.41 -21.11 11.58
N LEU A 350 -4.52 -20.60 11.03
CA LEU A 350 -4.65 -20.28 9.61
C LEU A 350 -3.65 -19.21 9.17
N TYR A 351 -3.45 -18.15 9.98
CA TYR A 351 -2.43 -17.12 9.71
C TYR A 351 -1.04 -17.74 9.61
N ARG A 352 -0.67 -18.55 10.61
CA ARG A 352 0.64 -19.21 10.66
C ARG A 352 0.87 -20.16 9.49
N LYS A 353 -0.16 -20.91 9.09
CA LYS A 353 -0.10 -21.83 7.94
C LYS A 353 0.15 -21.08 6.63
N ILE A 354 -0.55 -19.96 6.42
CA ILE A 354 -0.36 -19.12 5.22
C ILE A 354 1.03 -18.46 5.26
N GLU A 355 1.46 -17.93 6.41
CA GLU A 355 2.78 -17.31 6.59
C GLU A 355 3.90 -18.29 6.23
N GLN A 356 3.85 -19.52 6.75
CA GLN A 356 4.83 -20.57 6.45
C GLN A 356 4.86 -20.92 4.95
N ASN A 357 3.68 -21.01 4.32
CA ASN A 357 3.58 -21.29 2.89
C ASN A 357 4.14 -20.16 2.02
N LEU A 358 3.99 -18.90 2.44
CA LEU A 358 4.50 -17.73 1.70
C LEU A 358 5.96 -17.40 2.03
N ARG A 359 6.47 -17.80 3.20
CA ARG A 359 7.81 -17.47 3.69
C ARG A 359 8.91 -17.91 2.73
N VAL A 360 9.85 -17.01 2.46
CA VAL A 360 11.01 -17.24 1.58
C VAL A 360 12.25 -16.88 2.35
N GLU A 361 13.12 -17.84 2.61
CA GLU A 361 14.34 -17.55 3.37
C GLU A 361 15.48 -17.04 2.49
N ASN A 362 15.61 -17.61 1.29
CA ASN A 362 16.71 -17.34 0.36
C ASN A 362 16.18 -17.12 -1.07
N PHE A 363 16.95 -16.41 -1.89
CA PHE A 363 16.63 -16.21 -3.31
C PHE A 363 16.48 -17.52 -4.10
N SER A 364 17.21 -18.58 -3.73
CA SER A 364 17.05 -19.91 -4.35
C SER A 364 15.65 -20.50 -4.10
N GLN A 365 15.11 -20.36 -2.89
CA GLN A 365 13.75 -20.77 -2.57
C GLN A 365 12.71 -19.91 -3.31
N LEU A 366 12.97 -18.61 -3.47
CA LEU A 366 12.11 -17.73 -4.27
C LEU A 366 12.01 -18.24 -5.71
N LYS A 367 13.15 -18.52 -6.34
CA LYS A 367 13.22 -19.06 -7.70
C LYS A 367 12.48 -20.40 -7.81
N LEU A 368 12.62 -21.27 -6.81
CA LEU A 368 11.92 -22.56 -6.79
C LEU A 368 10.40 -22.40 -6.64
N LYS A 369 9.93 -21.48 -5.78
CA LYS A 369 8.49 -21.19 -5.66
C LYS A 369 7.93 -20.54 -6.93
N LEU A 370 8.66 -19.60 -7.53
CA LEU A 370 8.28 -19.00 -8.81
C LEU A 370 8.24 -20.04 -9.93
N SER A 371 9.20 -20.97 -9.98
CA SER A 371 9.19 -22.08 -10.93
C SER A 371 8.00 -23.03 -10.69
N LYS A 372 7.65 -23.34 -9.43
CA LYS A 372 6.44 -24.13 -9.12
C LYS A 372 5.17 -23.40 -9.56
N LEU A 373 5.07 -22.09 -9.32
CA LEU A 373 3.96 -21.27 -9.79
C LEU A 373 3.89 -21.26 -11.32
N TRP A 374 5.03 -21.08 -11.99
CA TRP A 374 5.11 -21.12 -13.45
C TRP A 374 4.68 -22.49 -14.00
N ASN A 375 5.16 -23.58 -13.40
CA ASN A 375 4.78 -24.94 -13.79
C ASN A 375 3.28 -25.20 -13.53
N TRP A 376 2.72 -24.66 -12.45
CA TRP A 376 1.29 -24.70 -12.17
C TRP A 376 0.50 -23.91 -13.23
N VAL A 377 0.92 -22.68 -13.56
CA VAL A 377 0.32 -21.88 -14.64
C VAL A 377 0.38 -22.63 -15.97
N CYS A 378 1.51 -23.28 -16.29
CA CYS A 378 1.65 -24.12 -17.48
C CYS A 378 0.76 -25.37 -17.46
N ALA A 379 0.60 -26.03 -16.30
CA ALA A 379 -0.29 -27.18 -16.14
C ALA A 379 -1.76 -26.78 -16.33
N TYR A 380 -2.15 -25.61 -15.83
CA TYR A 380 -3.49 -25.05 -15.96
C TYR A 380 -3.60 -24.04 -17.12
N ARG A 381 -2.68 -24.08 -18.10
CA ARG A 381 -2.61 -23.12 -19.22
C ARG A 381 -3.94 -22.93 -19.96
N ARG A 382 -4.76 -23.98 -20.02
CA ARG A 382 -6.09 -23.95 -20.64
C ARG A 382 -7.02 -22.94 -19.96
N LEU A 383 -7.04 -22.90 -18.62
CA LEU A 383 -7.85 -21.94 -17.86
C LEU A 383 -7.37 -20.51 -18.09
N PHE A 384 -6.05 -20.31 -18.18
CA PHE A 384 -5.46 -19.01 -18.51
C PHE A 384 -5.78 -18.56 -19.93
N TYR A 385 -5.74 -19.44 -20.92
CA TYR A 385 -6.16 -19.11 -22.29
C TYR A 385 -7.65 -18.78 -22.37
N SER A 386 -8.52 -19.50 -21.65
CA SER A 386 -9.94 -19.12 -21.57
C SER A 386 -10.14 -17.78 -20.87
N ALA A 387 -9.40 -17.50 -19.79
CA ALA A 387 -9.46 -16.20 -19.12
C ALA A 387 -9.00 -15.06 -20.05
N LEU A 388 -7.92 -15.28 -20.81
CA LEU A 388 -7.43 -14.33 -21.80
C LEU A 388 -8.42 -14.12 -22.95
N PHE A 389 -9.06 -15.19 -23.42
CA PHE A 389 -10.14 -15.11 -24.40
C PHE A 389 -11.31 -14.26 -23.87
N PHE A 390 -11.81 -14.56 -22.67
CA PHE A 390 -12.91 -13.80 -22.08
C PHE A 390 -12.52 -12.36 -21.73
N TYR A 391 -11.25 -12.10 -21.43
CA TYR A 391 -10.73 -10.74 -21.27
C TYR A 391 -10.81 -9.94 -22.57
N LEU A 392 -10.30 -10.50 -23.67
CA LEU A 392 -10.42 -9.87 -25.00
C LEU A 392 -11.89 -9.73 -25.42
N PHE A 393 -12.71 -10.74 -25.15
CA PHE A 393 -14.14 -10.72 -25.41
C PHE A 393 -14.85 -9.61 -24.63
N THR A 394 -14.54 -9.42 -23.35
CA THR A 394 -15.13 -8.35 -22.51
C THR A 394 -14.73 -6.97 -23.01
N ILE A 395 -13.49 -6.80 -23.47
CA ILE A 395 -13.06 -5.56 -24.12
C ILE A 395 -13.87 -5.33 -25.40
N MET A 396 -14.05 -6.36 -26.23
CA MET A 396 -14.89 -6.27 -27.42
C MET A 396 -16.34 -5.91 -27.08
N GLN A 397 -16.93 -6.49 -26.01
CA GLN A 397 -18.27 -6.12 -25.53
C GLN A 397 -18.35 -4.63 -25.17
N LEU A 398 -17.38 -4.12 -24.41
CA LEU A 398 -17.34 -2.70 -24.02
C LEU A 398 -17.15 -1.79 -25.23
N LEU A 399 -16.37 -2.22 -26.22
CA LEU A 399 -16.21 -1.50 -27.47
C LEU A 399 -17.53 -1.47 -28.26
N LEU A 400 -18.30 -2.56 -28.31
CA LEU A 400 -19.59 -2.57 -29.00
C LEU A 400 -20.64 -1.64 -28.35
N ILE A 401 -20.47 -1.35 -27.06
CA ILE A 401 -21.36 -0.46 -26.28
C ILE A 401 -20.90 1.00 -26.36
N ALA A 402 -19.63 1.25 -26.64
CA ALA A 402 -19.09 2.61 -26.64
C ALA A 402 -19.71 3.47 -27.75
N ASP A 403 -20.00 4.73 -27.43
CA ASP A 403 -20.46 5.70 -28.42
C ASP A 403 -19.29 6.18 -29.28
N TYR A 404 -19.50 6.13 -30.60
CA TYR A 404 -18.52 6.45 -31.65
C TYR A 404 -18.96 7.63 -32.51
N GLY A 405 -19.68 8.59 -31.93
CA GLY A 405 -20.19 9.77 -32.64
C GLY A 405 -19.15 10.54 -33.49
N SER A 406 -17.85 10.48 -33.16
CA SER A 406 -16.75 10.97 -34.02
C SER A 406 -15.47 10.16 -33.87
N LYS A 407 -14.52 10.26 -34.81
CA LYS A 407 -13.23 9.53 -34.77
C LYS A 407 -12.40 9.86 -33.53
N ASP A 408 -12.44 11.10 -33.05
CA ASP A 408 -11.69 11.53 -31.86
C ASP A 408 -12.33 11.01 -30.57
N ILE A 409 -13.66 10.94 -30.52
CA ILE A 409 -14.41 10.33 -29.40
C ILE A 409 -14.17 8.82 -29.39
N ALA A 410 -14.10 8.18 -30.57
CA ALA A 410 -13.81 6.76 -30.69
C ALA A 410 -12.45 6.39 -30.09
N LEU A 411 -11.40 7.13 -30.46
CA LEU A 411 -10.06 6.92 -29.91
C LEU A 411 -10.04 7.15 -28.40
N ARG A 412 -10.69 8.22 -27.90
CA ARG A 412 -10.79 8.48 -26.46
C ARG A 412 -11.54 7.37 -25.72
N SER A 413 -12.63 6.85 -26.27
CA SER A 413 -13.40 5.73 -25.69
C SER A 413 -12.57 4.45 -25.61
N ILE A 414 -11.84 4.11 -26.69
CA ILE A 414 -10.92 2.96 -26.71
C ILE A 414 -9.85 3.13 -25.61
N PHE A 415 -9.14 4.26 -25.59
CA PHE A 415 -8.12 4.50 -24.57
C PHE A 415 -8.71 4.49 -23.15
N THR A 416 -9.92 5.00 -22.98
CA THR A 416 -10.59 5.00 -21.67
C THR A 416 -10.90 3.60 -21.18
N ILE A 417 -11.34 2.70 -22.07
CA ILE A 417 -11.58 1.30 -21.74
C ILE A 417 -10.26 0.61 -21.34
N PHE A 418 -9.21 0.78 -22.15
CA PHE A 418 -7.92 0.14 -21.91
C PHE A 418 -7.15 0.69 -20.70
N ILE A 419 -7.30 1.97 -20.36
CA ILE A 419 -6.51 2.60 -19.30
C ILE A 419 -7.32 2.71 -17.99
N TYR A 420 -8.55 3.18 -18.06
CA TYR A 420 -9.33 3.55 -16.87
C TYR A 420 -10.35 2.50 -16.43
N ARG A 421 -10.89 1.67 -17.35
CA ARG A 421 -11.92 0.65 -17.03
C ARG A 421 -11.38 -0.75 -16.76
N GLN A 422 -10.06 -0.91 -16.61
CA GLN A 422 -9.42 -2.21 -16.36
C GLN A 422 -10.03 -2.96 -15.17
N ALA A 423 -10.32 -2.29 -14.06
CA ALA A 423 -10.94 -2.93 -12.90
C ALA A 423 -12.30 -3.57 -13.21
N GLN A 424 -13.12 -2.91 -14.04
CA GLN A 424 -14.42 -3.44 -14.47
C GLN A 424 -14.26 -4.64 -15.41
N VAL A 425 -13.30 -4.57 -16.34
CA VAL A 425 -12.96 -5.68 -17.24
C VAL A 425 -12.51 -6.91 -16.46
N PHE A 426 -11.56 -6.75 -15.53
CA PHE A 426 -11.09 -7.86 -14.69
C PHE A 426 -12.21 -8.47 -13.85
N LEU A 427 -13.09 -7.65 -13.26
CA LEU A 427 -14.22 -8.14 -12.48
C LEU A 427 -15.16 -9.00 -13.34
N ASN A 428 -15.55 -8.52 -14.53
CA ASN A 428 -16.40 -9.27 -15.45
C ASN A 428 -15.75 -10.61 -15.85
N VAL A 429 -14.46 -10.60 -16.16
CA VAL A 429 -13.71 -11.83 -16.48
C VAL A 429 -13.70 -12.79 -15.30
N ILE A 430 -13.50 -12.31 -14.06
CA ILE A 430 -13.55 -13.15 -12.87
C ILE A 430 -14.93 -13.80 -12.71
N VAL A 431 -16.01 -13.03 -12.89
CA VAL A 431 -17.39 -13.55 -12.81
C VAL A 431 -17.64 -14.60 -13.88
N ILE A 432 -17.25 -14.32 -15.13
CA ILE A 432 -17.39 -15.27 -16.25
C ILE A 432 -16.57 -16.54 -16.00
N MET A 433 -15.33 -16.41 -15.49
CA MET A 433 -14.48 -17.55 -15.18
C MET A 433 -15.00 -18.37 -13.99
N ALA A 434 -15.60 -17.73 -12.98
CA ALA A 434 -16.25 -18.41 -11.87
C ALA A 434 -17.48 -19.20 -12.36
N PHE A 435 -18.29 -18.59 -13.22
CA PHE A 435 -19.41 -19.27 -13.87
C PHE A 435 -18.93 -20.44 -14.75
N LEU A 436 -17.89 -20.24 -15.57
CA LEU A 436 -17.26 -21.30 -16.35
C LEU A 436 -16.80 -22.46 -15.46
N MET A 437 -16.14 -22.17 -14.34
CA MET A 437 -15.70 -23.21 -13.40
C MET A 437 -16.86 -23.97 -12.80
N LEU A 438 -17.96 -23.29 -12.46
CA LEU A 438 -19.20 -23.92 -11.98
C LEU A 438 -19.76 -24.88 -13.05
N VAL A 439 -19.85 -24.44 -14.30
CA VAL A 439 -20.34 -25.28 -15.41
C VAL A 439 -19.38 -26.45 -15.69
N ILE A 440 -18.07 -26.24 -15.60
CA ILE A 440 -17.07 -27.33 -15.69
C ILE A 440 -17.30 -28.34 -14.56
N LEU A 441 -17.60 -27.89 -13.35
CA LEU A 441 -17.85 -28.78 -12.20
C LEU A 441 -19.11 -29.63 -12.41
N LEU A 442 -20.15 -29.10 -13.06
CA LEU A 442 -21.38 -29.83 -13.38
C LEU A 442 -21.23 -30.79 -14.56
N ILE A 443 -20.63 -30.34 -15.67
CA ILE A 443 -20.58 -31.10 -16.93
C ILE A 443 -19.33 -31.99 -17.03
N ASN A 444 -18.28 -31.67 -16.27
CA ASN A 444 -16.95 -32.30 -16.27
C ASN A 444 -16.29 -32.40 -17.66
N ARG A 445 -16.78 -31.61 -18.62
CA ARG A 445 -16.24 -31.53 -20.00
C ARG A 445 -15.99 -30.07 -20.35
N PHE A 446 -14.72 -29.75 -20.57
CA PHE A 446 -14.25 -28.39 -20.76
C PHE A 446 -14.91 -27.70 -21.96
N TRP A 447 -14.96 -28.34 -23.14
CA TRP A 447 -15.45 -27.69 -24.36
C TRP A 447 -16.95 -27.39 -24.35
N TYR A 448 -17.75 -28.27 -23.74
CA TYR A 448 -19.17 -28.01 -23.53
C TYR A 448 -19.40 -26.88 -22.54
N ALA A 449 -18.69 -26.87 -21.41
CA ALA A 449 -18.79 -25.80 -20.44
C ALA A 449 -18.36 -24.45 -21.02
N PHE A 450 -17.27 -24.43 -21.81
CA PHE A 450 -16.78 -23.23 -22.49
C PHE A 450 -17.78 -22.71 -23.51
N ALA A 451 -18.30 -23.58 -24.39
CA ALA A 451 -19.28 -23.20 -25.40
C ALA A 451 -20.58 -22.67 -24.77
N PHE A 452 -21.09 -23.36 -23.74
CA PHE A 452 -22.27 -22.93 -23.01
C PHE A 452 -22.08 -21.55 -22.37
N THR A 453 -20.93 -21.34 -21.71
CA THR A 453 -20.59 -20.04 -21.11
C THR A 453 -20.48 -18.94 -22.16
N LEU A 454 -19.85 -19.23 -23.31
CA LEU A 454 -19.70 -18.30 -24.41
C LEU A 454 -21.07 -17.91 -24.99
N VAL A 455 -21.96 -18.88 -25.22
CA VAL A 455 -23.32 -18.66 -25.72
C VAL A 455 -24.10 -17.72 -24.81
N ILE A 456 -24.11 -17.97 -23.49
CA ILE A 456 -24.79 -17.11 -22.53
C ILE A 456 -24.24 -15.69 -22.60
N ASN A 457 -22.91 -15.53 -22.62
CA ASN A 457 -22.28 -14.23 -22.71
C ASN A 457 -22.57 -13.49 -24.04
N LEU A 458 -22.64 -14.20 -25.16
CA LEU A 458 -23.06 -13.63 -26.44
C LEU A 458 -24.50 -13.12 -26.37
N VAL A 459 -25.43 -13.92 -25.84
CA VAL A 459 -26.84 -13.54 -25.67
C VAL A 459 -26.96 -12.28 -24.81
N LEU A 460 -26.25 -12.24 -23.68
CA LEU A 460 -26.21 -11.06 -22.80
C LEU A 460 -25.63 -9.82 -23.50
N THR A 461 -24.60 -10.00 -24.34
CA THR A 461 -24.01 -8.90 -25.12
C THR A 461 -25.03 -8.32 -26.08
N ILE A 462 -25.68 -9.19 -26.88
CA ILE A 462 -26.68 -8.80 -27.87
C ILE A 462 -27.83 -8.07 -27.17
N ALA A 463 -28.35 -8.63 -26.07
CA ALA A 463 -29.40 -7.99 -25.28
C ALA A 463 -28.99 -6.60 -24.76
N THR A 464 -27.74 -6.45 -24.30
CA THR A 464 -27.23 -5.16 -23.79
C THR A 464 -27.10 -4.12 -24.89
N VAL A 465 -26.52 -4.49 -26.04
CA VAL A 465 -26.37 -3.59 -27.19
C VAL A 465 -27.73 -3.13 -27.71
N LEU A 466 -28.70 -4.04 -27.80
CA LEU A 466 -30.06 -3.71 -28.22
C LEU A 466 -30.75 -2.78 -27.22
N LYS A 467 -30.67 -3.06 -25.92
CA LYS A 467 -31.26 -2.20 -24.89
C LYS A 467 -30.69 -0.79 -24.90
N ILE A 468 -29.37 -0.63 -25.04
CA ILE A 468 -28.75 0.70 -25.11
C ILE A 468 -29.21 1.45 -26.36
N LYS A 469 -29.30 0.75 -27.50
CA LYS A 469 -29.77 1.34 -28.76
C LYS A 469 -31.23 1.79 -28.72
N TYR A 470 -32.09 1.10 -27.97
CA TYR A 470 -33.54 1.35 -27.97
C TYR A 470 -34.08 2.09 -26.74
N ARG A 471 -33.41 2.04 -25.58
CA ARG A 471 -33.90 2.65 -24.32
C ARG A 471 -32.88 3.49 -23.54
N LEU A 472 -31.63 3.62 -24.00
CA LEU A 472 -30.58 4.43 -23.33
C LEU A 472 -30.27 4.04 -21.87
N GLU A 473 -30.61 2.82 -21.42
CA GLU A 473 -30.33 2.36 -20.05
C GLU A 473 -29.69 0.95 -19.99
N PRO A 474 -28.64 0.73 -19.16
CA PRO A 474 -27.97 -0.55 -19.00
C PRO A 474 -28.76 -1.51 -18.08
N ILE A 475 -28.53 -2.81 -18.22
CA ILE A 475 -29.23 -3.87 -17.45
C ILE A 475 -28.68 -3.93 -16.02
N LEU A 476 -29.53 -3.75 -15.00
CA LEU A 476 -29.18 -3.97 -13.59
C LEU A 476 -29.56 -5.40 -13.15
N PRO A 477 -28.77 -6.07 -12.29
CA PRO A 477 -29.08 -7.43 -11.80
C PRO A 477 -30.35 -7.51 -10.94
N ALA A 478 -30.93 -6.39 -10.53
CA ALA A 478 -32.13 -6.32 -9.69
C ALA A 478 -33.45 -6.34 -10.50
N ASP A 479 -33.38 -6.25 -11.83
CA ASP A 479 -34.58 -6.20 -12.68
C ASP A 479 -35.12 -7.62 -12.94
N LEU A 480 -35.62 -8.29 -11.91
CA LEU A 480 -36.42 -9.52 -12.06
C LEU A 480 -37.69 -9.29 -12.90
N ALA A 481 -38.15 -8.03 -13.01
CA ALA A 481 -39.22 -7.60 -13.91
C ALA A 481 -38.86 -7.73 -15.40
N PHE A 482 -37.56 -7.86 -15.75
CA PHE A 482 -37.10 -8.05 -17.13
C PHE A 482 -37.60 -9.34 -17.77
N LEU A 483 -37.73 -10.42 -16.97
CA LEU A 483 -38.20 -11.72 -17.46
C LEU A 483 -39.62 -11.68 -18.02
N ASN A 484 -40.45 -10.74 -17.54
CA ASN A 484 -41.82 -10.56 -18.00
C ASN A 484 -41.93 -9.72 -19.30
N SER A 485 -40.85 -9.04 -19.70
CA SER A 485 -40.78 -8.19 -20.91
C SER A 485 -40.05 -8.85 -22.09
N ILE A 486 -39.75 -10.15 -22.01
CA ILE A 486 -39.00 -10.89 -23.06
C ILE A 486 -39.76 -10.92 -24.39
N SER A 487 -41.09 -11.03 -24.36
CA SER A 487 -41.93 -11.02 -25.57
C SER A 487 -41.86 -9.68 -26.30
N GLU A 488 -41.97 -8.55 -25.58
CA GLU A 488 -41.86 -7.21 -26.18
C GLU A 488 -40.48 -6.95 -26.81
N ILE A 489 -39.41 -7.50 -26.22
CA ILE A 489 -38.05 -7.35 -26.76
C ILE A 489 -37.84 -8.20 -28.03
N LEU A 490 -38.46 -9.38 -28.09
CA LEU A 490 -38.44 -10.25 -29.28
C LEU A 490 -39.19 -9.60 -30.46
N ASP A 491 -40.27 -8.87 -30.19
CA ASP A 491 -41.04 -8.16 -31.22
C ASP A 491 -40.32 -6.89 -31.74
N MET A 492 -39.41 -6.31 -30.94
CA MET A 492 -38.58 -5.15 -31.33
C MET A 492 -37.30 -5.54 -32.12
N LEU A 493 -37.06 -6.83 -32.33
CA LEU A 493 -35.86 -7.36 -32.98
C LEU A 493 -36.10 -7.60 -34.46
N ASN A 494 -35.21 -7.09 -35.32
CA ASN A 494 -35.26 -7.41 -36.74
C ASN A 494 -35.13 -8.94 -36.93
N PRO A 495 -36.08 -9.61 -37.62
CA PRO A 495 -36.09 -11.06 -37.81
C PRO A 495 -34.76 -11.62 -38.33
N VAL A 496 -34.05 -10.84 -39.14
CA VAL A 496 -32.74 -11.20 -39.70
C VAL A 496 -31.68 -11.33 -38.61
N ILE A 497 -31.67 -10.45 -37.61
CA ILE A 497 -30.70 -10.49 -36.49
C ILE A 497 -30.98 -11.72 -35.62
N LEU A 498 -32.25 -12.08 -35.45
CA LEU A 498 -32.68 -13.23 -34.67
C LEU A 498 -32.24 -14.54 -35.35
N ILE A 499 -32.44 -14.66 -36.67
CA ILE A 499 -32.00 -15.80 -37.48
C ILE A 499 -30.48 -15.94 -37.47
N ILE A 500 -29.73 -14.85 -37.67
CA ILE A 500 -28.26 -14.86 -37.62
C ILE A 500 -27.77 -15.31 -36.23
N SER A 501 -28.42 -14.85 -35.17
CA SER A 501 -28.07 -15.23 -33.78
C SER A 501 -28.30 -16.73 -33.53
N VAL A 502 -29.42 -17.29 -34.00
CA VAL A 502 -29.73 -18.72 -33.89
C VAL A 502 -28.75 -19.58 -34.69
N ILE A 503 -28.43 -19.18 -35.93
CA ILE A 503 -27.44 -19.88 -36.77
C ILE A 503 -26.06 -19.88 -36.11
N GLY A 504 -25.62 -18.75 -35.57
CA GLY A 504 -24.34 -18.65 -34.85
C GLY A 504 -24.28 -19.58 -33.63
N LEU A 505 -25.38 -19.70 -32.90
CA LEU A 505 -25.53 -20.58 -31.72
C LEU A 505 -25.40 -22.07 -32.10
N VAL A 506 -26.05 -22.48 -33.20
CA VAL A 506 -25.96 -23.84 -33.74
C VAL A 506 -24.53 -24.16 -34.20
N LEU A 507 -23.87 -23.23 -34.88
CA LEU A 507 -22.48 -23.39 -35.32
C LEU A 507 -21.51 -23.54 -34.14
N VAL A 508 -21.67 -22.76 -33.07
CA VAL A 508 -20.87 -22.89 -31.84
C VAL A 508 -21.09 -24.26 -31.18
N GLY A 509 -22.33 -24.74 -31.15
CA GLY A 509 -22.67 -26.08 -30.64
C GLY A 509 -22.01 -27.21 -31.44
N ILE A 510 -22.10 -27.16 -32.77
CA ILE A 510 -21.48 -28.15 -33.68
C ILE A 510 -19.95 -28.12 -33.54
N TYR A 511 -19.35 -26.93 -33.50
CA TYR A 511 -17.91 -26.77 -33.36
C TYR A 511 -17.41 -27.29 -32.01
N SER A 512 -18.15 -27.04 -30.92
CA SER A 512 -17.88 -27.60 -29.60
C SER A 512 -17.97 -29.13 -29.58
N TRP A 513 -18.97 -29.71 -30.25
CA TRP A 513 -19.11 -31.16 -30.38
C TRP A 513 -17.94 -31.80 -31.15
N ILE A 514 -17.53 -31.22 -32.27
CA ILE A 514 -16.38 -31.69 -33.07
C ILE A 514 -15.08 -31.60 -32.27
N LEU A 515 -14.84 -30.47 -31.58
CA LEU A 515 -13.66 -30.28 -30.74
C LEU A 515 -13.63 -31.28 -29.58
N GLN A 516 -14.76 -31.48 -28.89
CA GLN A 516 -14.84 -32.45 -27.80
C GLN A 516 -14.52 -33.86 -28.30
N LYS A 517 -15.03 -34.28 -29.46
CA LYS A 517 -14.81 -35.62 -30.02
C LYS A 517 -13.36 -35.82 -30.50
N ARG A 518 -12.73 -34.80 -31.08
CA ARG A 518 -11.31 -34.86 -31.51
C ARG A 518 -10.33 -34.84 -30.34
N LEU A 519 -10.72 -34.21 -29.23
CA LEU A 519 -9.83 -33.93 -28.11
C LEU A 519 -10.18 -34.75 -26.85
N GLU A 520 -11.09 -35.71 -26.94
CA GLU A 520 -11.62 -36.47 -25.80
C GLU A 520 -10.52 -37.12 -24.94
N ARG A 521 -9.48 -37.68 -25.58
CA ARG A 521 -8.35 -38.36 -24.89
C ARG A 521 -7.41 -37.43 -24.12
N THR A 522 -7.37 -36.13 -24.41
CA THR A 522 -6.44 -35.17 -23.78
C THR A 522 -7.14 -34.21 -22.79
N TYR A 523 -8.48 -34.22 -22.75
CA TYR A 523 -9.29 -33.18 -22.10
C TYR A 523 -10.31 -33.70 -21.06
N HIS A 524 -10.27 -34.99 -20.73
CA HIS A 524 -10.85 -35.47 -19.47
C HIS A 524 -10.06 -34.86 -18.30
N LEU A 525 -10.63 -33.85 -17.64
CA LEU A 525 -10.17 -33.44 -16.33
C LEU A 525 -10.61 -34.53 -15.34
N LYS A 526 -9.77 -35.54 -15.11
CA LYS A 526 -9.86 -36.28 -13.85
C LYS A 526 -9.54 -35.27 -12.76
N ILE A 527 -10.58 -34.74 -12.12
CA ILE A 527 -10.45 -34.08 -10.83
C ILE A 527 -9.99 -35.18 -9.87
N ASN A 528 -8.67 -35.40 -9.78
CA ASN A 528 -8.11 -36.07 -8.62
C ASN A 528 -8.32 -35.09 -7.47
N THR A 529 -9.46 -35.19 -6.79
CA THR A 529 -9.55 -34.74 -5.42
C THR A 529 -8.36 -35.37 -4.69
N PRO A 530 -7.42 -34.59 -4.12
CA PRO A 530 -6.56 -35.14 -3.11
C PRO A 530 -7.51 -35.49 -1.97
N ILE A 531 -7.93 -36.76 -1.92
CA ILE A 531 -8.52 -37.32 -0.72
C ILE A 531 -7.42 -37.12 0.32
N VAL A 532 -7.67 -36.17 1.21
CA VAL A 532 -6.98 -36.04 2.47
C VAL A 532 -7.14 -37.41 3.12
N LYS A 533 -6.12 -38.26 3.00
CA LYS A 533 -5.95 -39.37 3.94
C LYS A 533 -5.65 -38.70 5.26
N LEU A 534 -6.71 -38.50 6.05
CA LEU A 534 -6.62 -38.44 7.49
C LEU A 534 -6.11 -39.81 7.93
N SER A 535 -4.80 -39.90 8.13
CA SER A 535 -4.14 -40.86 9.02
C SER A 535 -3.00 -40.11 9.69
#